data_AF-A0A1D3L212-F1
#
_entry.id   AF-A0A1D3L212-F1
#
_cell.length_a   1.000
_cell.length_b   1.000
_cell.length_c   1.000
_cell.angle_alpha   90.00
_cell.angle_beta   90.00
_cell.angle_gamma   90.00
#
_symmetry.space_group_name_H-M   'P 1'
#
loop_
_entity.id
_entity.type
_entity.pdbx_description
1 polymer ?
#
loop_
_entity_poly.entity_id
_entity_poly.type
_entity_poly.pdbx_seq_one_letter_code
_entity_poly.pdbx_strand_id
1 'polypeptide(L)'
;MITTIPFICAVIAILACVYASYSDIKEGVIKNKLTFPLIGIGILLNGVYAFMTSNPMFIVLGVIYTGVIFAVGYLFWKFGAWAGGDVKLFTALAALLPFPVSMVSYNIGSWSFPVFAVYPFALTVIINSILSILPFLLMFIFYIAMKRKPHLMDELLSPIKKDYKQNILLSLVITAAAAIILEIRLFIDYPMILSLILTILLIIVISKLPDKLEAVVVTVAVAFALYSRLELTLISIGFLLVSITFVNIVRKVLTSVSREALQDDYRISQLKEGMIPAYNMYELDGEIQIDDTGFFSKAKEAVKTGDISKLSGPRGKLVVGALAAGLQKKDIDYLKDILKEGKIEDNLRIKRGVPFAPSILIGLLISLFIGDLAVIIEKILFTII
;
A
#
# COMPACT_ATOMS: atom_id res chain seq x y z
N MET A 1 -2.31 -22.17 32.15
CA MET A 1 -1.05 -21.40 32.04
C MET A 1 -0.39 -21.49 30.66
N ILE A 2 -0.39 -22.65 29.97
CA ILE A 2 0.20 -22.74 28.61
C ILE A 2 -0.57 -21.88 27.60
N THR A 3 -1.91 -21.88 27.66
CA THR A 3 -2.79 -21.09 26.79
C THR A 3 -2.76 -19.58 27.04
N THR A 4 -2.15 -19.11 28.12
CA THR A 4 -2.19 -17.68 28.49
C THR A 4 -1.03 -16.86 27.93
N ILE A 5 0.09 -17.47 27.53
CA ILE A 5 1.24 -16.70 27.01
C ILE A 5 0.90 -15.99 25.70
N PRO A 6 0.31 -16.63 24.67
CA PRO A 6 -0.07 -15.92 23.44
C PRO A 6 -1.05 -14.78 23.69
N PHE A 7 -1.97 -14.95 24.65
CA PHE A 7 -2.89 -13.91 25.09
C PHE A 7 -2.15 -12.72 25.74
N ILE A 8 -1.20 -13.00 26.64
CA ILE A 8 -0.36 -11.96 27.28
C ILE A 8 0.45 -11.21 26.21
N CYS A 9 1.05 -11.91 25.25
CA CYS A 9 1.75 -11.30 24.13
C CYS A 9 0.83 -10.37 23.33
N ALA A 10 -0.42 -10.77 23.10
CA ALA A 10 -1.38 -9.96 22.37
C ALA A 10 -1.80 -8.71 23.15
N VAL A 11 -1.98 -8.80 24.48
CA VAL A 11 -2.23 -7.62 25.34
C VAL A 11 -1.03 -6.67 25.31
N ILE A 12 0.19 -7.19 25.45
CA ILE A 12 1.43 -6.38 25.38
C ILE A 12 1.53 -5.70 24.00
N ALA A 13 1.23 -6.42 22.92
CA ALA A 13 1.24 -5.87 21.56
C ALA A 13 0.24 -4.72 21.39
N ILE A 14 -0.99 -4.86 21.90
CA ILE A 14 -2.00 -3.79 21.87
C ILE A 14 -1.49 -2.56 22.64
N LEU A 15 -1.02 -2.73 23.88
CA LEU A 15 -0.52 -1.62 24.70
C LEU A 15 0.68 -0.93 24.06
N ALA A 16 1.60 -1.70 23.48
CA ALA A 16 2.74 -1.18 22.74
C ALA A 16 2.29 -0.37 21.51
N CYS A 17 1.33 -0.85 20.73
CA CYS A 17 0.79 -0.14 19.58
C CYS A 17 0.02 1.13 19.98
N VAL A 18 -0.70 1.12 21.11
CA VAL A 18 -1.36 2.33 21.64
C VAL A 18 -0.32 3.39 21.99
N TYR A 19 0.75 3.00 22.71
CA TYR A 19 1.83 3.94 23.03
C TYR A 19 2.59 4.40 21.78
N ALA A 20 2.88 3.50 20.84
CA ALA A 20 3.52 3.85 19.58
C ALA A 20 2.66 4.82 18.76
N SER A 21 1.36 4.58 18.65
CA SER A 21 0.39 5.49 18.01
C SER A 21 0.38 6.86 18.66
N TYR A 22 0.41 6.94 19.99
CA TYR A 22 0.49 8.22 20.71
C TYR A 22 1.80 8.97 20.41
N SER A 23 2.94 8.27 20.50
CA SER A 23 4.27 8.83 20.23
C SER A 23 4.40 9.29 18.78
N ASP A 24 3.86 8.55 17.83
CA ASP A 24 3.92 8.86 16.39
C ASP A 24 3.07 10.08 16.05
N ILE A 25 1.86 10.20 16.60
CA ILE A 25 1.00 11.38 16.39
C ILE A 25 1.63 12.65 17.01
N LYS A 26 2.20 12.55 18.21
CA LYS A 26 2.67 13.71 18.96
C LYS A 26 4.09 14.14 18.59
N GLU A 27 4.98 13.18 18.43
CA GLU A 27 6.43 13.41 18.24
C GLU A 27 6.88 13.05 16.81
N GLY A 28 6.05 12.36 16.02
CA GLY A 28 6.42 11.90 14.67
C GLY A 28 7.45 10.76 14.67
N VAL A 29 7.72 10.16 15.83
CA VAL A 29 8.80 9.18 16.01
C VAL A 29 8.36 8.05 16.95
N ILE A 30 8.66 6.82 16.53
CA ILE A 30 8.54 5.62 17.37
C ILE A 30 9.87 5.36 18.08
N LYS A 31 9.87 5.46 19.41
CA LYS A 31 11.10 5.39 20.23
C LYS A 31 11.73 4.00 20.20
N ASN A 32 13.05 3.96 19.97
CA ASN A 32 13.85 2.73 20.08
C ASN A 32 13.74 2.06 21.47
N LYS A 33 13.52 2.86 22.51
CA LYS A 33 13.30 2.39 23.90
C LYS A 33 12.01 1.57 24.05
N LEU A 34 11.09 1.64 23.09
CA LEU A 34 9.90 0.81 23.03
C LEU A 34 10.18 -0.46 22.22
N THR A 35 10.68 -0.32 21.00
CA THR A 35 10.73 -1.41 20.01
C THR A 35 11.77 -2.47 20.31
N PHE A 36 13.01 -2.11 20.69
CA PHE A 36 14.04 -3.11 20.98
C PHE A 36 13.72 -3.99 22.20
N PRO A 37 13.27 -3.43 23.34
CA PRO A 37 12.82 -4.27 24.46
C PRO A 37 11.65 -5.18 24.10
N LEU A 38 10.69 -4.71 23.29
CA LEU A 38 9.56 -5.55 22.85
C LEU A 38 10.00 -6.74 22.01
N ILE A 39 10.97 -6.58 21.11
CA ILE A 39 11.54 -7.70 20.35
C ILE A 39 12.15 -8.74 21.31
N GLY A 40 12.95 -8.28 22.27
CA GLY A 40 13.56 -9.16 23.28
C GLY A 40 12.53 -9.88 24.14
N ILE A 41 11.53 -9.16 24.63
CA ILE A 41 10.41 -9.72 25.41
C ILE A 41 9.63 -10.74 24.58
N GLY A 42 9.35 -10.45 23.31
CA GLY A 42 8.63 -11.37 22.42
C GLY A 42 9.36 -12.70 22.22
N ILE A 43 10.66 -12.64 21.92
CA ILE A 43 11.49 -13.85 21.76
C ILE A 43 11.55 -14.63 23.08
N LEU A 44 11.72 -13.95 24.22
CA LEU A 44 11.78 -14.58 25.54
C LEU A 44 10.45 -15.28 25.88
N LEU A 45 9.32 -14.59 25.74
CA LEU A 45 8.00 -15.15 26.05
C LEU A 45 7.66 -16.35 25.14
N ASN A 46 7.98 -16.26 23.85
CA ASN A 46 7.79 -17.37 22.92
C ASN A 46 8.77 -18.53 23.20
N GLY A 47 9.96 -18.26 23.72
CA GLY A 47 10.89 -19.29 24.22
C GLY A 47 10.36 -20.02 25.45
N VAL A 48 9.80 -19.29 26.42
CA VAL A 48 9.11 -19.88 27.57
C VAL A 48 7.92 -20.73 27.10
N TYR A 49 7.13 -20.22 26.15
CA TYR A 49 6.01 -20.96 25.58
C TYR A 49 6.45 -22.25 24.86
N ALA A 50 7.52 -22.20 24.08
CA ALA A 50 8.09 -23.37 23.40
C ALA A 50 8.57 -24.44 24.40
N PHE A 51 9.23 -24.01 25.49
CA PHE A 51 9.67 -24.89 26.56
C PHE A 51 8.48 -25.55 27.28
N MET A 52 7.46 -24.76 27.66
CA MET A 52 6.27 -25.27 28.32
C MET A 52 5.46 -26.25 27.45
N THR A 53 5.47 -26.05 26.14
CA THR A 53 4.76 -26.91 25.17
C THR A 53 5.61 -28.11 24.73
N SER A 54 6.85 -28.23 25.24
CA SER A 54 7.84 -29.26 24.85
C SER A 54 8.06 -29.35 23.33
N ASN A 55 7.89 -28.23 22.62
CA ASN A 55 8.03 -28.17 21.17
C ASN A 55 8.95 -27.01 20.77
N PRO A 56 10.24 -27.29 20.50
CA PRO A 56 11.22 -26.26 20.15
C PRO A 56 10.93 -25.60 18.80
N MET A 57 10.06 -26.20 17.97
CA MET A 57 9.73 -25.64 16.66
C MET A 57 9.05 -24.26 16.78
N PHE A 58 8.32 -23.99 17.87
CA PHE A 58 7.69 -22.69 18.09
C PHE A 58 8.69 -21.53 18.16
N ILE A 59 9.81 -21.71 18.87
CA ILE A 59 10.83 -20.65 18.94
C ILE A 59 11.62 -20.54 17.63
N VAL A 60 11.92 -21.67 16.98
CA VAL A 60 12.63 -21.66 15.69
C VAL A 60 11.81 -20.92 14.63
N LEU A 61 10.54 -21.30 14.45
CA LEU A 61 9.63 -20.63 13.52
C LEU A 61 9.38 -19.18 13.93
N GLY A 62 9.24 -18.87 15.22
CA GLY A 62 9.06 -17.50 15.69
C GLY A 62 10.23 -16.58 15.32
N VAL A 63 11.47 -17.07 15.47
CA VAL A 63 12.68 -16.34 15.05
C VAL A 63 12.73 -16.20 13.53
N ILE A 64 12.42 -17.27 12.77
CA ILE A 64 12.37 -17.23 11.31
C ILE A 64 11.35 -16.19 10.83
N TYR A 65 10.11 -16.23 11.34
CA TYR A 65 9.06 -15.28 10.97
C TYR A 65 9.45 -13.85 11.32
N THR A 66 10.05 -13.62 12.50
CA THR A 66 10.58 -12.31 12.89
C THR A 66 11.64 -11.83 11.91
N GLY A 67 12.59 -12.69 11.52
CA GLY A 67 13.63 -12.38 10.55
C GLY A 67 13.07 -12.07 9.15
N VAL A 68 12.07 -12.83 8.70
CA VAL A 68 11.37 -12.57 7.42
C VAL A 68 10.67 -11.22 7.46
N ILE A 69 9.94 -10.90 8.52
CA ILE A 69 9.26 -9.61 8.67
C ILE A 69 10.25 -8.46 8.72
N PHE A 70 11.37 -8.61 9.42
CA PHE A 70 12.44 -7.61 9.42
C PHE A 70 13.01 -7.41 8.01
N ALA A 71 13.28 -8.48 7.26
CA ALA A 71 13.78 -8.40 5.90
C ALA A 71 12.79 -7.69 4.97
N VAL A 72 11.50 -8.05 5.03
CA VAL A 72 10.44 -7.39 4.27
C VAL A 72 10.34 -5.91 4.65
N GLY A 73 10.28 -5.59 5.94
CA GLY A 73 10.23 -4.20 6.41
C GLY A 73 11.46 -3.40 6.00
N TYR A 74 12.66 -3.99 6.07
CA TYR A 74 13.90 -3.37 5.62
C TYR A 74 13.88 -3.05 4.12
N LEU A 75 13.32 -3.93 3.29
CA LEU A 75 13.10 -3.65 1.87
C LEU A 75 12.17 -2.44 1.68
N PHE A 76 11.03 -2.39 2.38
CA PHE A 76 10.12 -1.23 2.31
C PHE A 76 10.77 0.08 2.80
N TRP A 77 11.61 0.02 3.84
CA TRP A 77 12.38 1.18 4.29
C TRP A 77 13.42 1.61 3.27
N LYS A 78 14.14 0.66 2.64
CA LYS A 78 15.11 0.96 1.58
C LYS A 78 14.45 1.59 0.35
N PHE A 79 13.21 1.21 0.04
CA PHE A 79 12.40 1.84 -1.01
C PHE A 79 11.75 3.16 -0.59
N GLY A 80 11.94 3.60 0.66
CA GLY A 80 11.37 4.84 1.19
C GLY A 80 9.86 4.81 1.40
N ALA A 81 9.25 3.62 1.42
CA ALA A 81 7.83 3.44 1.64
C ALA A 81 7.45 3.52 3.13
N TRP A 82 8.34 3.05 4.02
CA TRP A 82 8.12 3.05 5.48
C TRP A 82 9.24 3.77 6.23
N ALA A 83 8.90 4.30 7.40
CA ALA A 83 9.89 4.84 8.32
C ALA A 83 10.56 3.71 9.10
N GLY A 84 11.80 3.95 9.56
CA GLY A 84 12.53 2.96 10.35
C GLY A 84 11.84 2.60 11.67
N GLY A 85 10.96 3.46 12.18
CA GLY A 85 10.11 3.18 13.33
C GLY A 85 9.11 2.05 13.05
N ASP A 86 8.40 2.14 11.91
CA ASP A 86 7.37 1.18 11.51
C ASP A 86 7.96 -0.22 11.33
N VAL A 87 9.11 -0.32 10.67
CA VAL A 87 9.84 -1.59 10.48
C VAL A 87 10.15 -2.26 11.81
N LYS A 88 10.65 -1.48 12.77
CA LYS A 88 10.99 -2.00 14.11
C LYS A 88 9.73 -2.40 14.88
N LEU A 89 8.63 -1.66 14.73
CA LEU A 89 7.37 -2.00 15.38
C LEU A 89 6.79 -3.29 14.81
N PHE A 90 6.74 -3.48 13.48
CA PHE A 90 6.33 -4.75 12.89
C PHE A 90 7.24 -5.91 13.27
N THR A 91 8.55 -5.68 13.34
CA THR A 91 9.50 -6.69 13.82
C THR A 91 9.21 -7.07 15.28
N ALA A 92 8.91 -6.10 16.14
CA ALA A 92 8.51 -6.34 17.52
C ALA A 92 7.19 -7.12 17.61
N LEU A 93 6.20 -6.79 16.77
CA LEU A 93 4.94 -7.50 16.69
C LEU A 93 5.12 -8.94 16.19
N ALA A 94 6.00 -9.18 15.21
CA ALA A 94 6.32 -10.52 14.74
C ALA A 94 7.03 -11.37 15.82
N ALA A 95 7.89 -10.74 16.61
CA ALA A 95 8.55 -11.38 17.75
C ALA A 95 7.57 -11.73 18.88
N LEU A 96 6.57 -10.88 19.13
CA LEU A 96 5.54 -11.12 20.15
C LEU A 96 4.48 -12.13 19.68
N LEU A 97 4.01 -11.98 18.44
CA LEU A 97 2.89 -12.71 17.85
C LEU A 97 3.33 -13.40 16.53
N PRO A 98 4.22 -14.40 16.61
CA PRO A 98 4.65 -15.13 15.41
C PRO A 98 3.53 -15.99 14.82
N PHE A 99 2.58 -16.43 15.65
CA PHE A 99 1.44 -17.27 15.27
C PHE A 99 0.11 -16.55 15.51
N PRO A 100 -0.96 -16.96 14.82
CA PRO A 100 -2.27 -16.36 15.01
C PRO A 100 -2.80 -16.54 16.43
N VAL A 101 -3.37 -15.48 17.00
CA VAL A 101 -3.99 -15.48 18.33
C VAL A 101 -5.43 -15.01 18.19
N SER A 102 -6.38 -15.82 18.65
CA SER A 102 -7.79 -15.43 18.80
C SER A 102 -8.04 -14.93 20.22
N MET A 103 -8.32 -13.63 20.37
CA MET A 103 -8.78 -13.07 21.66
C MET A 103 -10.24 -13.46 21.94
N VAL A 104 -11.07 -13.42 20.90
CA VAL A 104 -12.50 -13.75 20.94
C VAL A 104 -12.82 -14.54 19.68
N SER A 105 -13.59 -15.61 19.81
CA SER A 105 -14.10 -16.39 18.68
C SER A 105 -15.61 -16.28 18.63
N TYR A 106 -16.14 -15.94 17.46
CA TYR A 106 -17.57 -15.81 17.23
C TYR A 106 -17.92 -16.23 15.80
N ASN A 107 -19.17 -16.63 15.59
CA ASN A 107 -19.66 -17.04 14.28
C ASN A 107 -20.68 -16.02 13.77
N ILE A 108 -20.55 -15.60 12.52
CA ILE A 108 -21.56 -14.82 11.81
C ILE A 108 -22.00 -15.65 10.60
N GLY A 109 -23.25 -16.13 10.64
CA GLY A 109 -23.75 -17.06 9.63
C GLY A 109 -22.92 -18.35 9.59
N SER A 110 -22.40 -18.71 8.42
CA SER A 110 -21.54 -19.89 8.22
C SER A 110 -20.05 -19.61 8.45
N TRP A 111 -19.67 -18.38 8.84
CA TRP A 111 -18.27 -17.98 8.95
C TRP A 111 -17.83 -17.92 10.42
N SER A 112 -16.66 -18.48 10.68
CA SER A 112 -15.97 -18.36 11.97
C SER A 112 -14.94 -17.23 11.93
N PHE A 113 -15.01 -16.37 12.94
CA PHE A 113 -14.08 -15.26 13.15
C PHE A 113 -13.23 -15.51 14.40
N PRO A 114 -11.96 -15.08 14.42
CA PRO A 114 -11.23 -14.42 13.33
C PRO A 114 -10.87 -15.38 12.19
N VAL A 115 -10.87 -14.87 10.95
CA VAL A 115 -10.46 -15.66 9.78
C VAL A 115 -8.94 -15.69 9.68
N PHE A 116 -8.34 -16.89 9.69
CA PHE A 116 -6.90 -17.04 9.61
C PHE A 116 -6.39 -17.23 8.18
N ALA A 117 -5.23 -16.63 7.90
CA ALA A 117 -4.48 -16.84 6.66
C ALA A 117 -3.49 -17.99 6.79
N VAL A 118 -3.02 -18.50 5.65
CA VAL A 118 -2.02 -19.58 5.57
C VAL A 118 -0.59 -19.06 5.87
N TYR A 119 -0.38 -17.75 5.73
CA TYR A 119 0.91 -17.09 5.97
C TYR A 119 1.05 -16.57 7.42
N PRO A 120 2.27 -16.21 7.86
CA PRO A 120 2.53 -15.75 9.23
C PRO A 120 1.64 -14.58 9.68
N PHE A 121 1.24 -14.59 10.96
CA PHE A 121 0.29 -13.62 11.51
C PHE A 121 0.75 -12.16 11.38
N ALA A 122 2.06 -11.91 11.51
CA ALA A 122 2.60 -10.56 11.32
C ALA A 122 2.38 -10.02 9.89
N LEU A 123 2.30 -10.88 8.86
CA LEU A 123 1.91 -10.46 7.52
C LEU A 123 0.43 -10.09 7.46
N THR A 124 -0.45 -10.81 8.15
CA THR A 124 -1.86 -10.41 8.33
C THR A 124 -1.97 -9.03 8.96
N VAL A 125 -1.18 -8.76 10.00
CA VAL A 125 -1.14 -7.42 10.63
C VAL A 125 -0.70 -6.37 9.62
N ILE A 126 0.39 -6.59 8.86
CA ILE A 126 0.86 -5.66 7.83
C ILE A 126 -0.23 -5.38 6.78
N ILE A 127 -0.85 -6.42 6.23
CA ILE A 127 -1.88 -6.31 5.20
C ILE A 127 -3.07 -5.52 5.75
N ASN A 128 -3.55 -5.86 6.94
CA ASN A 128 -4.65 -5.16 7.59
C ASN A 128 -4.29 -3.70 7.89
N SER A 129 -3.05 -3.41 8.31
CA SER A 129 -2.58 -2.03 8.53
C SER A 129 -2.58 -1.21 7.25
N ILE A 130 -2.09 -1.77 6.13
CA ILE A 130 -2.10 -1.11 4.81
C ILE A 130 -3.54 -0.87 4.34
N LEU A 131 -4.42 -1.86 4.47
CA LEU A 131 -5.82 -1.70 4.07
C LEU A 131 -6.56 -0.68 4.95
N SER A 132 -6.26 -0.66 6.25
CA SER A 132 -6.91 0.25 7.21
C SER A 132 -6.51 1.72 7.04
N ILE A 133 -5.32 2.02 6.49
CA ILE A 133 -4.93 3.41 6.25
C ILE A 133 -5.62 4.01 5.03
N LEU A 134 -6.06 3.20 4.06
CA LEU A 134 -6.64 3.69 2.80
C LEU A 134 -7.85 4.62 3.02
N PRO A 135 -8.86 4.28 3.84
CA PRO A 135 -9.98 5.20 4.10
C PRO A 135 -9.54 6.51 4.76
N PHE A 136 -8.60 6.44 5.71
CA PHE A 136 -8.07 7.64 6.38
C PHE A 136 -7.32 8.55 5.40
N LEU A 137 -6.44 7.97 4.58
CA LEU A 137 -5.68 8.68 3.56
C LEU A 137 -6.61 9.33 2.53
N LEU A 138 -7.65 8.61 2.10
CA LEU A 138 -8.69 9.13 1.20
C LEU A 138 -9.37 10.37 1.78
N MET A 139 -9.85 10.28 3.02
CA MET A 139 -10.50 11.41 3.71
C MET A 139 -9.53 12.59 3.92
N PHE A 140 -8.29 12.32 4.30
CA PHE A 140 -7.28 13.34 4.55
C PHE A 140 -6.89 14.10 3.28
N ILE A 141 -6.65 13.37 2.19
CA ILE A 141 -6.35 13.97 0.89
C ILE A 141 -7.53 14.76 0.37
N PHE A 142 -8.75 14.23 0.51
CA PHE A 142 -9.97 14.95 0.14
C PHE A 142 -10.11 16.27 0.92
N TYR A 143 -9.82 16.25 2.23
CA TYR A 143 -9.80 17.46 3.06
C TYR A 143 -8.76 18.48 2.57
N ILE A 144 -7.53 18.04 2.28
CA ILE A 144 -6.47 18.92 1.74
C ILE A 144 -6.87 19.49 0.38
N ALA A 145 -7.39 18.66 -0.52
CA ALA A 145 -7.86 19.07 -1.83
C ALA A 145 -8.97 20.12 -1.69
N MET A 146 -9.93 19.93 -0.79
CA MET A 146 -11.04 20.87 -0.61
C MET A 146 -10.63 22.19 0.06
N LYS A 147 -9.74 22.17 1.05
CA LYS A 147 -9.45 23.35 1.89
C LYS A 147 -8.16 24.08 1.55
N ARG A 148 -7.14 23.38 1.03
CA ARG A 148 -5.79 23.94 0.85
C ARG A 148 -5.36 24.00 -0.61
N LYS A 149 -5.62 22.94 -1.38
CA LYS A 149 -5.16 22.79 -2.77
C LYS A 149 -6.34 22.43 -3.71
N PRO A 150 -7.26 23.38 -4.00
CA PRO A 150 -8.49 23.12 -4.76
C PRO A 150 -8.26 22.57 -6.17
N HIS A 151 -7.13 22.89 -6.81
CA HIS A 151 -6.76 22.32 -8.11
C HIS A 151 -6.64 20.79 -8.09
N LEU A 152 -6.31 20.19 -6.92
CA LEU A 152 -6.26 18.74 -6.76
C LEU A 152 -7.64 18.08 -6.82
N MET A 153 -8.71 18.84 -6.57
CA MET A 153 -10.08 18.32 -6.67
C MET A 153 -10.45 18.00 -8.11
N ASP A 154 -9.99 18.81 -9.06
CA ASP A 154 -10.22 18.57 -10.49
C ASP A 154 -9.40 17.40 -11.03
N GLU A 155 -8.25 17.13 -10.43
CA GLU A 155 -7.48 15.92 -10.71
C GLU A 155 -8.12 14.68 -10.09
N LEU A 156 -8.54 14.75 -8.83
CA LEU A 156 -9.20 13.66 -8.12
C LEU A 156 -10.50 13.22 -8.81
N LEU A 157 -11.28 14.19 -9.30
CA LEU A 157 -12.53 13.96 -10.02
C LEU A 157 -12.33 13.84 -11.54
N SER A 158 -11.09 13.80 -12.04
CA SER A 158 -10.83 13.58 -13.47
C SER A 158 -11.49 12.30 -14.00
N PRO A 159 -11.54 11.18 -13.25
CA PRO A 159 -12.21 9.96 -13.71
C PRO A 159 -13.71 10.13 -13.97
N ILE A 160 -14.34 11.10 -13.30
CA ILE A 160 -15.77 11.41 -13.45
C ILE A 160 -15.99 12.53 -14.47
N LYS A 161 -15.15 13.58 -14.46
CA LYS A 161 -15.35 14.79 -15.27
C LYS A 161 -14.73 14.70 -16.67
N LYS A 162 -13.52 14.15 -16.77
CA LYS A 162 -12.67 14.19 -17.98
C LYS A 162 -12.55 12.82 -18.63
N ASP A 163 -12.30 11.79 -17.84
CA ASP A 163 -11.97 10.44 -18.31
C ASP A 163 -13.21 9.53 -18.41
N TYR A 164 -14.42 10.09 -18.21
CA TYR A 164 -15.67 9.32 -18.18
C TYR A 164 -15.90 8.52 -19.49
N LYS A 165 -15.54 9.09 -20.64
CA LYS A 165 -15.65 8.41 -21.94
C LYS A 165 -14.79 7.14 -21.98
N GLN A 166 -13.59 7.20 -21.42
CA GLN A 166 -12.69 6.06 -21.35
C GLN A 166 -13.22 5.00 -20.38
N ASN A 167 -13.79 5.40 -19.24
CA ASN A 167 -14.41 4.46 -18.30
C ASN A 167 -15.65 3.77 -18.91
N ILE A 168 -16.46 4.49 -19.67
CA ILE A 168 -17.60 3.93 -20.42
C ILE A 168 -17.11 2.96 -21.50
N LEU A 169 -16.12 3.35 -22.29
CA LEU A 169 -15.56 2.46 -23.31
C LEU A 169 -15.02 1.17 -22.67
N LEU A 170 -14.24 1.29 -21.61
CA LEU A 170 -13.67 0.14 -20.91
C LEU A 170 -14.76 -0.75 -20.31
N SER A 171 -15.81 -0.19 -19.71
CA SER A 171 -16.92 -1.00 -19.17
C SER A 171 -17.62 -1.78 -20.29
N LEU A 172 -17.88 -1.14 -21.44
CA LEU A 172 -18.47 -1.79 -22.60
C LEU A 172 -17.57 -2.87 -23.21
N VAL A 173 -16.26 -2.64 -23.29
CA VAL A 173 -15.30 -3.66 -23.75
C VAL A 173 -15.29 -4.88 -22.83
N ILE A 174 -15.29 -4.67 -21.51
CA ILE A 174 -15.34 -5.77 -20.54
C ILE A 174 -16.67 -6.52 -20.67
N THR A 175 -17.80 -5.80 -20.80
CA THR A 175 -19.11 -6.42 -21.04
C THR A 175 -19.14 -7.21 -22.34
N ALA A 176 -18.59 -6.68 -23.44
CA ALA A 176 -18.51 -7.37 -24.72
C ALA A 176 -17.69 -8.67 -24.61
N ALA A 177 -16.50 -8.60 -24.01
CA ALA A 177 -15.65 -9.77 -23.81
C ALA A 177 -16.35 -10.83 -22.93
N ALA A 178 -16.93 -10.43 -21.81
CA ALA A 178 -17.64 -11.33 -20.91
C ALA A 178 -18.87 -11.97 -21.59
N ALA A 179 -19.61 -11.21 -22.41
CA ALA A 179 -20.74 -11.73 -23.17
C ALA A 179 -20.30 -12.81 -24.17
N ILE A 180 -19.25 -12.55 -24.95
CA ILE A 180 -18.71 -13.53 -25.91
C ILE A 180 -18.29 -14.83 -25.19
N ILE A 181 -17.59 -14.72 -24.06
CA ILE A 181 -17.16 -15.89 -23.27
C ILE A 181 -18.35 -16.66 -22.71
N LEU A 182 -19.38 -15.96 -22.22
CA LEU A 182 -20.59 -16.59 -21.71
C LEU A 182 -21.30 -17.40 -22.79
N GLU A 183 -21.38 -16.88 -24.02
CA GLU A 183 -21.97 -17.59 -25.16
C GLU A 183 -21.14 -18.81 -25.57
N ILE A 184 -19.82 -18.68 -25.63
CA ILE A 184 -18.94 -19.84 -25.91
C ILE A 184 -19.15 -20.95 -24.87
N ARG A 185 -19.38 -20.58 -23.62
CA ARG A 185 -19.63 -21.53 -22.52
C ARG A 185 -20.94 -22.30 -22.67
N LEU A 186 -21.90 -21.80 -23.46
CA LEU A 186 -23.12 -22.56 -23.77
C LEU A 186 -22.84 -23.76 -24.69
N PHE A 187 -21.76 -23.72 -25.46
CA PHE A 187 -21.39 -24.78 -26.41
C PHE A 187 -20.30 -25.70 -25.87
N ILE A 188 -19.39 -25.18 -25.04
CA ILE A 188 -18.25 -25.90 -24.51
C ILE A 188 -18.18 -25.66 -23.00
N ASP A 189 -18.24 -26.71 -22.20
CA ASP A 189 -17.99 -26.58 -20.76
C ASP A 189 -16.47 -26.61 -20.49
N TYR A 190 -16.02 -25.63 -19.73
CA TYR A 190 -14.62 -25.46 -19.34
C TYR A 190 -14.55 -24.78 -17.98
N PRO A 191 -13.45 -24.98 -17.21
CA PRO A 191 -13.35 -24.50 -15.85
C PRO A 191 -13.40 -22.97 -15.78
N MET A 192 -13.95 -22.46 -14.68
CA MET A 192 -14.16 -21.03 -14.46
C MET A 192 -12.86 -20.20 -14.51
N ILE A 193 -11.75 -20.74 -14.02
CA ILE A 193 -10.45 -20.05 -14.09
C ILE A 193 -10.05 -19.79 -15.54
N LEU A 194 -10.33 -20.74 -16.44
CA LEU A 194 -10.06 -20.58 -17.86
C LEU A 194 -10.99 -19.52 -18.49
N SER A 195 -12.25 -19.40 -18.05
CA SER A 195 -13.15 -18.35 -18.52
C SER A 195 -12.65 -16.95 -18.16
N LEU A 196 -12.13 -16.76 -16.94
CA LEU A 196 -11.52 -15.50 -16.52
C LEU A 196 -10.29 -15.16 -17.36
N ILE A 197 -9.40 -16.13 -17.60
CA ILE A 197 -8.21 -15.93 -18.42
C ILE A 197 -8.60 -15.54 -19.86
N LEU A 198 -9.55 -16.26 -20.46
CA LEU A 198 -10.03 -15.97 -21.81
C LEU A 198 -10.72 -14.60 -21.89
N THR A 199 -11.47 -14.21 -20.86
CA THR A 199 -12.08 -12.88 -20.78
C THR A 199 -11.01 -11.78 -20.76
N ILE A 200 -9.97 -11.94 -19.93
CA ILE A 200 -8.85 -10.99 -19.86
C ILE A 200 -8.11 -10.91 -21.21
N LEU A 201 -7.87 -12.05 -21.86
CA LEU A 201 -7.25 -12.08 -23.18
C LEU A 201 -8.11 -11.36 -24.23
N LEU A 202 -9.42 -11.59 -24.25
CA LEU A 202 -10.33 -10.91 -25.16
C LEU A 202 -10.39 -9.41 -24.91
N ILE A 203 -10.38 -8.95 -23.66
CA ILE A 203 -10.29 -7.51 -23.33
C ILE A 203 -9.03 -6.92 -23.98
N ILE A 204 -7.87 -7.58 -23.81
CA ILE A 204 -6.61 -7.12 -24.40
C ILE A 204 -6.66 -7.10 -25.94
N VAL A 205 -7.26 -8.11 -26.55
CA VAL A 205 -7.41 -8.20 -28.01
C VAL A 205 -8.33 -7.11 -28.54
N ILE A 206 -9.53 -6.95 -27.95
CA ILE A 206 -10.53 -5.96 -28.36
C ILE A 206 -9.97 -4.55 -28.21
N SER A 207 -9.32 -4.23 -27.07
CA SER A 207 -8.72 -2.92 -26.82
C SER A 207 -7.49 -2.59 -27.68
N LYS A 208 -6.98 -3.54 -28.48
CA LYS A 208 -5.88 -3.31 -29.43
C LYS A 208 -6.34 -3.22 -30.88
N LEU A 209 -7.63 -3.40 -31.15
CA LEU A 209 -8.18 -3.24 -32.49
C LEU A 209 -8.14 -1.76 -32.91
N PRO A 210 -8.08 -1.46 -34.22
CA PRO A 210 -8.32 -0.11 -34.72
C PRO A 210 -9.68 0.41 -34.27
N ASP A 211 -9.79 1.70 -33.92
CA ASP A 211 -10.98 2.32 -33.31
C ASP A 211 -12.32 1.93 -33.98
N LYS A 212 -12.35 1.88 -35.32
CA LYS A 212 -13.55 1.50 -36.08
C LYS A 212 -13.95 0.03 -35.85
N LEU A 213 -12.97 -0.87 -35.81
CA LEU A 213 -13.20 -2.30 -35.58
C LEU A 213 -13.55 -2.57 -34.13
N GLU A 214 -12.88 -1.92 -33.18
CA GLU A 214 -13.23 -1.98 -31.76
C GLU A 214 -14.71 -1.60 -31.55
N ALA A 215 -15.12 -0.45 -32.10
CA ALA A 215 -16.49 0.04 -31.96
C ALA A 215 -17.53 -0.93 -32.53
N VAL A 216 -17.26 -1.53 -33.70
CA VAL A 216 -18.16 -2.52 -34.31
C VAL A 216 -18.26 -3.77 -33.44
N VAL A 217 -17.13 -4.36 -33.03
CA VAL A 217 -17.11 -5.58 -32.21
C VAL A 217 -17.84 -5.36 -30.88
N VAL A 218 -17.52 -4.27 -30.19
CA VAL A 218 -18.14 -3.93 -28.89
C VAL A 218 -19.63 -3.70 -29.07
N THR A 219 -20.06 -2.96 -30.09
CA THR A 219 -21.47 -2.65 -30.31
C THR A 219 -22.27 -3.91 -30.65
N VAL A 220 -21.77 -4.77 -31.53
CA VAL A 220 -22.44 -6.03 -31.89
C VAL A 220 -22.54 -6.96 -30.68
N ALA A 221 -21.44 -7.15 -29.94
CA ALA A 221 -21.43 -8.02 -28.76
C ALA A 221 -22.35 -7.51 -27.64
N VAL A 222 -22.33 -6.20 -27.36
CA VAL A 222 -23.19 -5.60 -26.33
C VAL A 222 -24.66 -5.60 -26.76
N ALA A 223 -24.96 -5.30 -28.04
CA ALA A 223 -26.33 -5.37 -28.56
C ALA A 223 -26.89 -6.79 -28.47
N PHE A 224 -26.07 -7.79 -28.81
CA PHE A 224 -26.42 -9.19 -28.64
C PHE A 224 -26.63 -9.55 -27.16
N ALA A 225 -25.75 -9.10 -26.26
CA ALA A 225 -25.89 -9.32 -24.82
C ALA A 225 -27.18 -8.69 -24.25
N LEU A 226 -27.52 -7.47 -24.69
CA LEU A 226 -28.76 -6.79 -24.31
C LEU A 226 -30.01 -7.52 -24.83
N TYR A 227 -29.94 -8.09 -26.04
CA TYR A 227 -31.01 -8.90 -26.61
C TYR A 227 -31.20 -10.21 -25.83
N SER A 228 -30.11 -10.91 -25.53
CA SER A 228 -30.15 -12.21 -24.85
C SER A 228 -30.49 -12.09 -23.36
N ARG A 229 -29.94 -11.08 -22.66
CA ARG A 229 -30.03 -10.92 -21.20
C ARG A 229 -30.02 -9.44 -20.80
N LEU A 230 -31.14 -8.73 -21.05
CA LEU A 230 -31.25 -7.28 -20.84
C LEU A 230 -30.87 -6.84 -19.41
N GLU A 231 -31.56 -7.37 -18.39
CA GLU A 231 -31.36 -6.94 -16.99
C GLU A 231 -29.93 -7.17 -16.51
N LEU A 232 -29.40 -8.39 -16.73
CA LEU A 232 -28.04 -8.75 -16.33
C LEU A 232 -27.00 -7.85 -17.01
N THR A 233 -27.18 -7.57 -18.30
CA THR A 233 -26.24 -6.75 -19.07
C THR A 233 -26.26 -5.29 -18.59
N LEU A 234 -27.44 -4.71 -18.35
CA LEU A 234 -27.55 -3.35 -17.83
C LEU A 234 -26.95 -3.20 -16.43
N ILE A 235 -27.24 -4.15 -15.52
CA ILE A 235 -26.65 -4.19 -14.17
C ILE A 235 -25.12 -4.31 -14.27
N SER A 236 -24.62 -5.19 -15.14
CA SER A 236 -23.18 -5.41 -15.33
C SER A 236 -22.48 -4.16 -15.84
N ILE A 237 -23.03 -3.48 -16.85
CA ILE A 237 -22.45 -2.23 -17.38
C ILE A 237 -22.42 -1.16 -16.29
N GLY A 238 -23.53 -0.96 -15.56
CA GLY A 238 -23.60 0.02 -14.48
C GLY A 238 -22.60 -0.28 -13.36
N PHE A 239 -22.55 -1.53 -12.90
CA PHE A 239 -21.63 -1.97 -11.86
C PHE A 239 -20.16 -1.82 -12.27
N LEU A 240 -19.82 -2.22 -13.50
CA LEU A 240 -18.47 -2.06 -14.05
C LEU A 240 -18.08 -0.59 -14.17
N LEU A 241 -18.97 0.27 -14.66
CA LEU A 241 -18.71 1.70 -14.77
C LEU A 241 -18.40 2.33 -13.41
N VAL A 242 -19.20 2.02 -12.39
CA VAL A 242 -18.99 2.49 -11.01
C VAL A 242 -17.66 1.95 -10.47
N SER A 243 -17.40 0.66 -10.64
CA SER A 243 -16.20 0.00 -10.13
C SER A 243 -14.92 0.53 -10.77
N ILE A 244 -14.89 0.66 -12.10
CA ILE A 244 -13.75 1.21 -12.86
C ILE A 244 -13.48 2.65 -12.43
N THR A 245 -14.54 3.46 -12.33
CA THR A 245 -14.43 4.86 -11.91
C THR A 245 -13.87 4.95 -10.49
N PHE A 246 -14.37 4.13 -9.57
CA PHE A 246 -13.87 4.06 -8.20
C PHE A 246 -12.39 3.65 -8.13
N VAL A 247 -12.00 2.60 -8.85
CA VAL A 247 -10.60 2.14 -8.93
C VAL A 247 -9.69 3.24 -9.50
N ASN A 248 -10.14 3.96 -10.52
CA ASN A 248 -9.38 5.07 -11.10
C ASN A 248 -9.23 6.26 -10.13
N ILE A 249 -10.27 6.57 -9.34
CA ILE A 249 -10.18 7.57 -8.27
C ILE A 249 -9.17 7.13 -7.20
N VAL A 250 -9.27 5.89 -6.72
CA VAL A 250 -8.32 5.34 -5.73
C VAL A 250 -6.89 5.38 -6.28
N ARG A 251 -6.69 5.02 -7.55
CA ARG A 251 -5.38 5.11 -8.21
C ARG A 251 -4.85 6.55 -8.24
N LYS A 252 -5.67 7.53 -8.58
CA LYS A 252 -5.28 8.96 -8.58
C LYS A 252 -4.86 9.43 -7.19
N VAL A 253 -5.62 9.04 -6.17
CA VAL A 253 -5.29 9.33 -4.77
C VAL A 253 -3.94 8.73 -4.41
N LEU A 254 -3.69 7.45 -4.71
CA LEU A 254 -2.45 6.76 -4.38
C LEU A 254 -1.23 7.19 -5.20
N THR A 255 -1.40 8.04 -6.22
CA THR A 255 -0.31 8.44 -7.12
C THR A 255 -0.08 9.95 -7.11
N SER A 256 -0.64 10.68 -8.06
CA SER A 256 -0.35 12.11 -8.26
C SER A 256 -0.93 13.00 -7.17
N VAL A 257 -2.18 12.72 -6.77
CA VAL A 257 -2.91 13.58 -5.82
C VAL A 257 -2.29 13.49 -4.43
N SER A 258 -1.93 12.29 -3.93
CA SER A 258 -1.21 12.17 -2.66
C SER A 258 0.18 12.81 -2.71
N ARG A 259 0.93 12.62 -3.80
CA ARG A 259 2.28 13.18 -3.95
C ARG A 259 2.25 14.71 -3.82
N GLU A 260 1.29 15.37 -4.47
CA GLU A 260 1.17 16.83 -4.41
C GLU A 260 0.46 17.30 -3.13
N ALA A 261 -0.58 16.61 -2.64
CA ALA A 261 -1.28 16.98 -1.42
C ALA A 261 -0.39 16.91 -0.16
N LEU A 262 0.53 15.94 -0.12
CA LEU A 262 1.42 15.68 1.00
C LEU A 262 2.79 16.36 0.86
N GLN A 263 2.94 17.31 -0.07
CA GLN A 263 4.16 18.08 -0.25
C GLN A 263 3.87 19.58 -0.16
N ASP A 264 4.70 20.30 0.58
CA ASP A 264 4.66 21.76 0.62
C ASP A 264 6.05 22.34 0.35
N ASP A 265 6.04 23.56 -0.17
CA ASP A 265 7.23 24.33 -0.49
C ASP A 265 7.62 25.20 0.72
N TYR A 266 8.86 25.09 1.17
CA TYR A 266 9.44 25.83 2.30
C TYR A 266 10.66 26.63 1.86
N ARG A 267 10.83 27.84 2.39
CA ARG A 267 12.10 28.57 2.24
C ARG A 267 13.21 27.88 3.02
N ILE A 268 14.46 27.99 2.57
CA ILE A 268 15.62 27.36 3.23
C ILE A 268 15.76 27.88 4.67
N SER A 269 15.41 29.15 4.90
CA SER A 269 15.38 29.77 6.23
C SER A 269 14.35 29.16 7.21
N GLN A 270 13.32 28.51 6.69
CA GLN A 270 12.23 27.91 7.49
C GLN A 270 12.45 26.43 7.79
N LEU A 271 13.50 25.82 7.22
CA LEU A 271 13.81 24.41 7.41
C LEU A 271 14.16 24.12 8.86
N LYS A 272 13.62 23.00 9.36
CA LYS A 272 13.87 22.48 10.71
C LYS A 272 14.38 21.06 10.61
N GLU A 273 15.15 20.66 11.63
CA GLU A 273 15.61 19.28 11.76
C GLU A 273 14.42 18.31 11.76
N GLY A 274 14.56 17.20 11.03
CA GLY A 274 13.52 16.19 10.85
C GLY A 274 12.54 16.45 9.70
N MET A 275 12.58 17.61 9.03
CA MET A 275 11.82 17.81 7.78
C MET A 275 12.33 16.86 6.69
N ILE A 276 11.44 16.22 5.94
CA ILE A 276 11.81 15.20 4.93
C ILE A 276 11.78 15.82 3.53
N PRO A 277 12.90 15.93 2.82
CA PRO A 277 12.93 16.43 1.44
C PRO A 277 12.11 15.57 0.48
N ALA A 278 11.51 16.20 -0.53
CA ALA A 278 10.72 15.51 -1.54
C ALA A 278 11.58 14.66 -2.50
N TYR A 279 12.81 15.07 -2.73
CA TYR A 279 13.74 14.52 -3.72
C TYR A 279 15.17 14.47 -3.16
N ASN A 280 16.02 13.65 -3.78
CA ASN A 280 17.43 13.56 -3.41
C ASN A 280 18.24 14.64 -4.14
N MET A 281 19.27 15.17 -3.50
CA MET A 281 20.25 16.06 -4.14
C MET A 281 21.64 15.42 -4.12
N TYR A 282 22.28 15.41 -5.28
CA TYR A 282 23.63 14.91 -5.48
C TYR A 282 24.53 16.05 -5.94
N GLU A 283 25.74 16.12 -5.40
CA GLU A 283 26.78 17.02 -5.88
C GLU A 283 27.74 16.25 -6.78
N LEU A 284 27.91 16.73 -8.01
CA LEU A 284 28.88 16.23 -8.99
C LEU A 284 29.61 17.42 -9.60
N ASP A 285 30.94 17.44 -9.50
CA ASP A 285 31.81 18.48 -10.07
C ASP A 285 31.42 19.93 -9.69
N GLY A 286 30.83 20.12 -8.50
CA GLY A 286 30.39 21.41 -7.99
C GLY A 286 28.99 21.86 -8.43
N GLU A 287 28.32 21.06 -9.27
CA GLU A 287 26.91 21.24 -9.65
C GLU A 287 25.98 20.35 -8.82
N ILE A 288 24.78 20.87 -8.54
CA ILE A 288 23.75 20.14 -7.79
C ILE A 288 22.76 19.51 -8.78
N GLN A 289 22.68 18.19 -8.75
CA GLN A 289 21.70 17.41 -9.51
C GLN A 289 20.54 16.98 -8.61
N ILE A 290 19.32 17.31 -9.02
CA ILE A 290 18.09 16.90 -8.34
C ILE A 290 17.59 15.59 -8.95
N ASP A 291 17.38 14.61 -8.09
CA ASP A 291 16.78 13.33 -8.44
C ASP A 291 15.39 13.20 -7.80
N ASP A 292 14.37 13.54 -8.60
CA ASP A 292 12.95 13.43 -8.24
C ASP A 292 12.31 12.13 -8.74
N THR A 293 13.11 11.25 -9.34
CA THR A 293 12.62 10.05 -10.01
C THR A 293 12.32 8.95 -9.00
N GLY A 294 11.08 8.44 -9.04
CA GLY A 294 10.64 7.34 -8.18
C GLY A 294 11.33 6.02 -8.51
N PHE A 295 11.42 5.12 -7.51
CA PHE A 295 12.04 3.81 -7.66
C PHE A 295 11.45 2.99 -8.82
N PHE A 296 10.12 2.98 -8.98
CA PHE A 296 9.46 2.26 -10.07
C PHE A 296 9.83 2.81 -11.46
N SER A 297 10.07 4.11 -11.57
CA SER A 297 10.56 4.75 -12.80
C SER A 297 11.94 4.21 -13.15
N LYS A 298 12.85 4.20 -12.17
CA LYS A 298 14.21 3.69 -12.31
C LYS A 298 14.25 2.21 -12.65
N ALA A 299 13.41 1.40 -12.00
CA ALA A 299 13.29 -0.02 -12.30
C ALA A 299 12.79 -0.25 -13.74
N LYS A 300 11.79 0.52 -14.19
CA LYS A 300 11.29 0.46 -15.57
C LYS A 300 12.37 0.86 -16.58
N GLU A 301 13.17 1.89 -16.30
CA GLU A 301 14.28 2.31 -17.15
C GLU A 301 15.43 1.30 -17.16
N ALA A 302 15.79 0.72 -16.01
CA ALA A 302 16.81 -0.33 -15.91
C ALA A 302 16.40 -1.55 -16.73
N VAL A 303 15.14 -1.98 -16.65
CA VAL A 303 14.62 -3.09 -17.47
C VAL A 303 14.62 -2.72 -18.96
N LYS A 304 14.21 -1.50 -19.32
CA LYS A 304 14.18 -1.04 -20.71
C LYS A 304 15.57 -0.93 -21.34
N THR A 305 16.57 -0.55 -20.55
CA THR A 305 17.94 -0.27 -21.03
C THR A 305 18.93 -1.39 -20.75
N GLY A 306 18.55 -2.41 -19.97
CA GLY A 306 19.43 -3.50 -19.57
C GLY A 306 20.52 -3.10 -18.56
N ASP A 307 20.50 -1.87 -18.07
CA ASP A 307 21.54 -1.29 -17.20
C ASP A 307 21.07 -1.21 -15.75
N ILE A 308 21.59 -2.11 -14.92
CA ILE A 308 21.25 -2.22 -13.49
C ILE A 308 21.80 -1.01 -12.71
N SER A 309 22.81 -0.31 -13.21
CA SER A 309 23.38 0.84 -12.51
C SER A 309 22.39 2.00 -12.37
N LYS A 310 21.39 2.08 -13.25
CA LYS A 310 20.30 3.07 -13.22
C LYS A 310 19.27 2.87 -12.11
N LEU A 311 19.31 1.73 -11.40
CA LEU A 311 18.55 1.57 -10.16
C LEU A 311 19.10 2.43 -9.01
N SER A 312 20.36 2.86 -9.11
CA SER A 312 21.00 3.73 -8.12
C SER A 312 20.72 5.21 -8.42
N GLY A 313 21.04 6.08 -7.47
CA GLY A 313 21.03 7.54 -7.72
C GLY A 313 22.04 7.95 -8.81
N PRO A 314 21.92 9.18 -9.33
CA PRO A 314 22.96 9.80 -10.16
C PRO A 314 24.36 9.63 -9.56
N ARG A 315 25.39 9.60 -10.41
CA ARG A 315 26.78 9.64 -9.94
C ARG A 315 27.00 10.97 -9.22
N GLY A 316 27.54 10.92 -8.01
CA GLY A 316 27.78 12.11 -7.19
C GLY A 316 27.70 11.78 -5.71
N LYS A 317 28.14 12.73 -4.87
CA LYS A 317 28.01 12.60 -3.42
C LYS A 317 26.58 12.97 -3.04
N LEU A 318 25.86 12.06 -2.36
CA LEU A 318 24.55 12.39 -1.79
C LEU A 318 24.74 13.47 -0.74
N VAL A 319 24.12 14.63 -0.97
CA VAL A 319 24.17 15.77 -0.05
C VAL A 319 22.92 15.81 0.81
N VAL A 320 21.75 15.69 0.17
CA VAL A 320 20.45 15.73 0.86
C VAL A 320 19.64 14.52 0.44
N GLY A 321 19.25 13.70 1.41
CA GLY A 321 18.47 12.49 1.19
C GLY A 321 16.98 12.70 1.45
N ALA A 322 16.13 12.16 0.58
CA ALA A 322 14.67 12.11 0.74
C ALA A 322 14.19 10.94 1.62
N LEU A 323 15.11 10.32 2.38
CA LEU A 323 14.81 9.23 3.30
C LEU A 323 13.98 9.73 4.48
N ALA A 324 13.15 8.85 5.03
CA ALA A 324 12.25 9.15 6.15
C ALA A 324 12.96 9.57 7.46
N ALA A 325 14.30 9.56 7.50
CA ALA A 325 15.08 10.09 8.62
C ALA A 325 15.04 11.63 8.70
N GLY A 326 14.76 12.32 7.58
CA GLY A 326 14.69 13.78 7.51
C GLY A 326 16.06 14.48 7.51
N LEU A 327 16.02 15.81 7.41
CA LEU A 327 17.17 16.70 7.40
C LEU A 327 17.84 16.78 8.78
N GLN A 328 19.16 16.65 8.82
CA GLN A 328 19.98 16.97 9.99
C GLN A 328 20.40 18.45 9.97
N LYS A 329 20.83 18.97 11.13
CA LYS A 329 21.32 20.35 11.23
C LYS A 329 22.44 20.67 10.23
N LYS A 330 23.38 19.75 10.04
CA LYS A 330 24.49 19.85 9.07
C LYS A 330 23.98 19.98 7.62
N ASP A 331 22.86 19.32 7.30
CA ASP A 331 22.27 19.32 5.96
C ASP A 331 21.61 20.70 5.70
N ILE A 332 20.94 21.25 6.71
CA ILE A 332 20.32 22.59 6.65
C ILE A 332 21.39 23.68 6.51
N ASP A 333 22.49 23.56 7.25
CA ASP A 333 23.57 24.55 7.17
C ASP A 333 24.25 24.49 5.79
N TYR A 334 24.49 23.29 5.25
CA TYR A 334 24.97 23.14 3.86
C TYR A 334 24.01 23.75 2.84
N LEU A 335 22.69 23.50 2.97
CA LEU A 335 21.67 24.10 2.09
C LEU A 335 21.70 25.63 2.10
N LYS A 336 21.98 26.25 3.25
CA LYS A 336 22.13 27.72 3.35
C LYS A 336 23.39 28.21 2.64
N ASP A 337 24.47 27.45 2.68
CA ASP A 337 25.72 27.85 2.05
C ASP A 337 25.63 27.77 0.52
N ILE A 338 25.09 26.68 -0.03
CA ILE A 338 24.88 26.57 -1.49
C ILE A 338 23.82 27.56 -2.02
N LEU A 339 22.87 27.98 -1.18
CA LEU A 339 21.94 29.06 -1.51
C LEU A 339 22.67 30.40 -1.67
N LYS A 340 23.62 30.71 -0.77
CA LYS A 340 24.45 31.93 -0.89
C LYS A 340 25.33 31.90 -2.14
N GLU A 341 25.79 30.71 -2.54
CA GLU A 341 26.55 30.50 -3.77
C GLU A 341 25.68 30.59 -5.03
N GLY A 342 24.35 30.73 -4.90
CA GLY A 342 23.43 30.82 -6.04
C GLY A 342 23.22 29.52 -6.80
N LYS A 343 23.58 28.37 -6.21
CA LYS A 343 23.47 27.04 -6.84
C LYS A 343 22.07 26.45 -6.78
N ILE A 344 21.20 26.96 -5.89
CA ILE A 344 19.82 26.52 -5.71
C ILE A 344 18.89 27.70 -5.53
N GLU A 345 17.59 27.50 -5.75
CA GLU A 345 16.55 28.47 -5.42
C GLU A 345 16.23 28.43 -3.91
N ASP A 346 15.71 29.54 -3.34
CA ASP A 346 15.25 29.62 -1.94
C ASP A 346 13.90 28.92 -1.73
N ASN A 347 13.76 27.72 -2.29
CA ASN A 347 12.57 26.91 -2.15
C ASN A 347 12.91 25.41 -2.18
N LEU A 348 12.57 24.71 -1.10
CA LEU A 348 12.73 23.28 -0.96
C LEU A 348 11.39 22.63 -0.66
N ARG A 349 11.06 21.62 -1.46
CA ARG A 349 9.82 20.85 -1.27
C ARG A 349 10.00 19.80 -0.18
N ILE A 350 9.12 19.83 0.81
CA ILE A 350 9.14 18.95 1.98
C ILE A 350 7.89 18.05 1.98
N LYS A 351 8.10 16.75 2.23
CA LYS A 351 7.03 15.77 2.45
C LYS A 351 6.45 15.93 3.85
N ARG A 352 5.13 15.92 3.95
CA ARG A 352 4.42 15.71 5.21
C ARG A 352 4.40 14.22 5.53
N GLY A 353 4.98 13.86 6.67
CA GLY A 353 4.80 12.53 7.24
C GLY A 353 3.34 12.32 7.65
N VAL A 354 2.77 11.18 7.27
CA VAL A 354 1.50 10.70 7.82
C VAL A 354 1.85 9.68 8.91
N PRO A 355 1.39 9.84 10.16
CA PRO A 355 1.69 8.88 11.21
C PRO A 355 1.06 7.52 10.85
N PHE A 356 1.90 6.49 10.75
CA PHE A 356 1.50 5.15 10.33
C PHE A 356 1.20 4.22 11.50
N ALA A 357 1.76 4.49 12.69
CA ALA A 357 1.52 3.69 13.89
C ALA A 357 0.03 3.54 14.30
N PRO A 358 -0.85 4.56 14.12
CA PRO A 358 -2.29 4.37 14.34
C PRO A 358 -2.90 3.31 13.44
N SER A 359 -2.48 3.23 12.17
CA SER A 359 -2.91 2.18 11.25
C SER A 359 -2.32 0.82 11.60
N ILE A 360 -1.13 0.78 12.19
CA ILE A 360 -0.58 -0.45 12.79
C ILE A 360 -1.47 -0.96 13.92
N LEU A 361 -1.90 -0.08 14.82
CA LEU A 361 -2.83 -0.42 15.91
C LEU A 361 -4.17 -0.93 15.37
N ILE A 362 -4.79 -0.21 14.42
CA ILE A 362 -6.07 -0.62 13.83
C ILE A 362 -5.92 -1.96 13.11
N GLY A 363 -4.85 -2.14 12.32
CA GLY A 363 -4.56 -3.41 11.65
C GLY A 363 -4.38 -4.57 12.62
N LEU A 364 -3.69 -4.35 13.75
CA LEU A 364 -3.56 -5.35 14.81
C LEU A 364 -4.92 -5.73 15.42
N LEU A 365 -5.76 -4.74 15.74
CA LEU A 365 -7.10 -4.99 16.28
C LEU A 365 -7.97 -5.78 15.29
N ILE A 366 -7.98 -5.38 14.01
CA ILE A 366 -8.67 -6.13 12.96
C ILE A 366 -8.14 -7.57 12.90
N SER A 367 -6.83 -7.77 12.93
CA SER A 367 -6.22 -9.11 12.89
C SER A 367 -6.62 -10.00 14.07
N LEU A 368 -6.76 -9.42 15.27
CA LEU A 368 -7.08 -10.15 16.49
C LEU A 368 -8.57 -10.48 16.64
N PHE A 369 -9.46 -9.61 16.16
CA PHE A 369 -10.90 -9.74 16.35
C PHE A 369 -11.66 -10.20 15.09
N ILE A 370 -11.23 -9.76 13.91
CA ILE A 370 -11.87 -10.06 12.62
C ILE A 370 -11.04 -11.09 11.83
N GLY A 371 -9.71 -11.02 11.95
CA GLY A 371 -8.78 -11.85 11.20
C GLY A 371 -8.25 -11.16 9.95
N ASP A 372 -7.95 -11.92 8.92
CA ASP A 372 -7.31 -11.45 7.70
C ASP A 372 -8.31 -10.88 6.69
N LEU A 373 -8.24 -9.56 6.44
CA LEU A 373 -9.15 -8.90 5.51
C LEU A 373 -8.98 -9.38 4.07
N ALA A 374 -7.77 -9.75 3.64
CA ALA A 374 -7.54 -10.23 2.28
C ALA A 374 -8.24 -11.57 2.05
N VAL A 375 -8.13 -12.49 3.02
CA VAL A 375 -8.84 -13.77 2.98
C VAL A 375 -10.35 -13.59 3.08
N ILE A 376 -10.83 -12.62 3.87
CA ILE A 376 -12.27 -12.30 3.93
C ILE A 376 -12.77 -11.79 2.58
N ILE A 377 -12.04 -10.87 1.94
CA ILE A 377 -12.40 -10.36 0.61
C ILE A 377 -12.40 -11.51 -0.42
N GLU A 378 -11.39 -12.37 -0.39
CA GLU A 378 -11.32 -13.57 -1.24
C GLU A 378 -12.55 -14.47 -1.05
N LYS A 379 -12.92 -14.78 0.19
CA LYS A 379 -14.11 -15.59 0.49
C LYS A 379 -15.41 -14.92 0.04
N ILE A 380 -15.54 -13.61 0.22
CA ILE A 380 -16.69 -12.85 -0.28
C ILE A 380 -16.79 -13.00 -1.80
N LEU A 381 -15.67 -12.80 -2.52
CA LEU A 381 -15.62 -12.93 -3.97
C LEU A 381 -16.04 -14.33 -4.42
N PHE A 382 -15.53 -15.38 -3.78
CA PHE A 382 -15.93 -16.76 -4.06
C PHE A 382 -17.39 -17.10 -3.70
N THR A 383 -18.05 -16.30 -2.87
CA THR A 383 -19.46 -16.53 -2.51
C THR A 383 -20.41 -15.81 -3.47
N ILE A 384 -19.96 -14.69 -4.06
CA ILE A 384 -20.74 -13.89 -5.03
C ILE A 384 -20.69 -14.51 -6.43
N ILE A 385 -19.58 -15.19 -6.75
CA ILE A 385 -19.34 -15.92 -7.98
C ILE A 385 -19.91 -17.33 -7.84
#